data_AF-R6EU00-F1
#
_entry.id   AF-R6EU00-F1
#
_cell.length_a   1.000
_cell.length_b   1.000
_cell.length_c   1.000
_cell.angle_alpha   90.00
_cell.angle_beta   90.00
_cell.angle_gamma   90.00
#
_symmetry.space_group_name_H-M   'P 1'
#
loop_
_entity.id
_entity.type
_entity.pdbx_description
1 polymer ?
#
loop_
_entity_poly.entity_id
_entity_poly.type
_entity_poly.pdbx_seq_one_letter_code
_entity_poly.pdbx_strand_id
1 'polypeptide(L)'
;MNMNNEEREIRERFGKLNHFTVPEGYFERLTQQVMERVPEQEAKRARAVPMWRKYRVAIVAAACTLFAAFGVGAYRQLNSPDSQPAMPLSMDNSYANNSSFLFDEMVDYTMIDSDIIYASLSDSDY
;
A
#
# COMPACT_ATOMS: atom_id res chain seq x y z
N MET A 1 19.75 48.31 -10.24
CA MET A 1 20.93 48.45 -9.36
C MET A 1 22.14 48.77 -10.21
N ASN A 2 22.88 49.83 -9.86
CA ASN A 2 24.11 50.21 -10.55
C ASN A 2 25.28 49.82 -9.62
N MET A 3 25.90 48.66 -9.86
CA MET A 3 26.94 48.07 -8.98
C MET A 3 28.09 49.04 -8.63
N ASN A 4 28.44 49.94 -9.57
CA ASN A 4 29.47 50.95 -9.35
C ASN A 4 29.13 51.96 -8.26
N ASN A 5 27.83 52.21 -7.99
CA ASN A 5 27.39 53.12 -6.94
C ASN A 5 27.40 52.44 -5.57
N GLU A 6 26.98 51.18 -5.51
CA GLU A 6 26.95 50.38 -4.29
C GLU A 6 28.37 50.10 -3.77
N GLU A 7 29.32 49.78 -4.66
CA GLU A 7 30.73 49.60 -4.29
C GLU A 7 31.34 50.87 -3.68
N ARG A 8 30.97 52.05 -4.18
CA ARG A 8 31.43 53.34 -3.65
C ARG A 8 30.87 53.59 -2.25
N GLU A 9 29.58 53.34 -2.06
CA GLU A 9 28.90 53.51 -0.77
C GLU A 9 29.45 52.56 0.30
N ILE A 10 29.75 51.30 -0.07
CA ILE A 10 30.39 50.33 0.83
C ILE A 10 31.81 50.78 1.19
N ARG A 11 32.60 51.25 0.22
CA ARG A 11 33.97 51.73 0.45
C ARG A 11 34.02 53.00 1.29
N GLU A 12 33.06 53.91 1.13
CA GLU A 12 32.95 55.12 1.95
C GLU A 12 32.57 54.79 3.40
N ARG A 13 31.65 53.84 3.62
CA ARG A 13 31.22 53.46 4.97
C ARG A 13 32.19 52.54 5.71
N PHE A 14 32.79 51.57 5.03
CA PHE A 14 33.56 50.48 5.66
C PHE A 14 35.05 50.50 5.30
N GLY A 15 35.48 51.42 4.44
CA GLY A 15 36.86 51.50 3.97
C GLY A 15 37.22 50.39 2.99
N LYS A 16 38.52 50.30 2.67
CA LYS A 16 39.08 49.29 1.73
C LYS A 16 39.87 48.19 2.45
N LEU A 17 39.94 48.24 3.77
CA LEU A 17 40.68 47.29 4.59
C LEU A 17 39.91 45.98 4.71
N ASN A 18 40.60 44.89 4.40
CA ASN A 18 40.04 43.56 4.52
C ASN A 18 40.13 43.10 5.98
N HIS A 19 39.00 43.11 6.68
CA HIS A 19 38.91 42.72 8.08
C HIS A 19 38.78 41.20 8.27
N PHE A 20 38.68 40.44 7.18
CA PHE A 20 38.60 38.99 7.22
C PHE A 20 40.01 38.42 7.08
N THR A 21 40.68 38.22 8.21
CA THR A 21 41.92 37.46 8.28
C THR A 21 41.65 36.13 8.99
N VAL A 22 42.18 35.05 8.43
CA VAL A 22 42.20 33.78 9.15
C VAL A 22 43.38 33.76 10.11
N PRO A 23 43.25 33.12 11.28
CA PRO A 23 44.39 32.81 12.12
C PRO A 23 45.44 31.99 11.37
N GLU A 24 46.71 32.17 11.72
CA GLU A 24 47.79 31.32 11.25
C GLU A 24 47.51 29.85 11.61
N GLY A 25 47.68 28.92 10.66
CA GLY A 25 47.43 27.51 10.93
C GLY A 25 45.96 27.06 10.84
N TYR A 26 45.01 27.94 10.46
CA TYR A 26 43.58 27.61 10.40
C TYR A 26 43.28 26.49 9.40
N PHE A 27 43.73 26.63 8.15
CA PHE A 27 43.42 25.68 7.08
C PHE A 27 44.18 24.36 7.26
N GLU A 28 45.34 24.40 7.90
CA GLU A 28 46.16 23.25 8.26
C GLU A 28 45.43 22.34 9.25
N ARG A 29 44.69 22.92 10.20
CA ARG A 29 43.91 22.18 11.21
C ARG A 29 42.47 21.89 10.78
N LEU A 30 41.94 22.62 9.80
CA LEU A 30 40.56 22.48 9.33
C LEU A 30 40.26 21.04 8.89
N THR A 31 41.11 20.45 8.07
CA THR A 31 40.91 19.09 7.54
C THR A 31 40.83 18.07 8.68
N GLN A 32 41.72 18.17 9.68
CA GLN A 32 41.70 17.31 10.85
C GLN A 32 40.41 17.48 11.65
N GLN A 33 40.01 18.73 11.94
CA GLN A 33 38.79 19.03 12.69
C GLN A 33 37.52 18.56 11.97
N VAL A 34 37.49 18.65 10.65
CA VAL A 34 36.36 18.14 9.85
C VAL A 34 36.29 16.63 9.97
N MET A 35 37.41 15.92 9.76
CA MET A 35 37.44 14.45 9.85
C MET A 35 37.13 13.92 11.25
N GLU A 36 37.61 14.58 12.31
CA GLU A 36 37.26 14.25 13.70
C GLU A 36 35.76 14.44 14.00
N ARG A 37 35.09 15.38 13.31
CA ARG A 37 33.66 15.66 13.47
C ARG A 37 32.78 14.84 12.54
N VAL A 38 33.35 14.19 11.54
CA VAL A 38 32.61 13.21 10.75
C VAL A 38 32.40 12.02 11.68
N PRO A 39 31.14 11.69 12.05
CA PRO A 39 30.90 10.47 12.81
C PRO A 39 31.46 9.33 11.98
N GLU A 40 32.36 8.54 12.58
CA GLU A 40 32.79 7.29 12.00
C GLU A 40 31.51 6.58 11.60
N GLN A 41 31.32 6.36 10.29
CA GLN A 41 30.22 5.55 9.80
C GLN A 41 30.55 4.11 10.19
N GLU A 42 30.55 3.82 11.50
CA GLU A 42 30.21 2.52 11.99
C GLU A 42 28.86 2.24 11.36
N ALA A 43 28.89 1.48 10.26
CA ALA A 43 27.71 0.96 9.61
C ALA A 43 26.87 0.42 10.74
N LYS A 44 25.82 1.16 11.12
CA LYS A 44 24.97 0.81 12.26
C LYS A 44 24.49 -0.57 11.92
N ARG A 45 25.12 -1.60 12.50
CA ARG A 45 24.80 -2.99 12.18
C ARG A 45 23.33 -3.07 12.46
N ALA A 46 22.52 -3.20 11.40
CA ALA A 46 21.08 -3.22 11.52
C ALA A 46 20.81 -4.28 12.58
N ARG A 47 20.33 -3.86 13.76
CA ARG A 47 20.22 -4.75 14.92
C ARG A 47 19.38 -5.93 14.44
N ALA A 48 20.01 -7.10 14.32
CA ALA A 48 19.35 -8.28 13.82
C ALA A 48 18.16 -8.54 14.75
N VAL A 49 16.96 -8.25 14.26
CA VAL A 49 15.75 -8.45 15.05
C VAL A 49 15.62 -9.94 15.28
N PRO A 50 15.54 -10.42 16.53
CA PRO A 50 15.49 -11.84 16.80
C PRO A 50 14.25 -12.44 16.11
N MET A 51 14.46 -13.48 15.30
CA MET A 51 13.40 -14.18 14.54
C MET A 51 12.22 -14.61 15.45
N TRP A 52 12.47 -14.91 16.72
CA TRP A 52 11.47 -15.21 17.76
C TRP A 52 10.36 -14.16 17.87
N ARG A 53 10.66 -12.87 17.62
CA ARG A 53 9.65 -11.81 17.62
C ARG A 53 8.66 -11.96 16.46
N LYS A 54 9.11 -12.42 15.30
CA LYS A 54 8.25 -12.69 14.13
C LYS A 54 7.35 -13.91 14.39
N TYR A 55 7.88 -14.96 15.02
CA TYR A 55 7.08 -16.15 15.36
C TYR A 55 5.97 -15.85 16.38
N ARG A 56 6.21 -15.00 17.38
CA ARG A 56 5.16 -14.57 18.31
C ARG A 56 4.00 -13.86 17.60
N VAL A 57 4.30 -12.96 16.67
CA VAL A 57 3.27 -12.25 15.89
C VAL A 57 2.50 -13.23 14.99
N ALA A 58 3.18 -14.18 14.36
CA ALA A 58 2.54 -15.20 13.53
C ALA A 58 1.58 -16.11 14.34
N ILE A 59 1.99 -16.53 15.54
CA ILE A 59 1.15 -17.36 16.43
C ILE A 59 -0.10 -16.59 16.87
N VAL A 60 0.04 -15.32 17.27
CA VAL A 60 -1.12 -14.49 17.68
C VAL A 60 -2.06 -14.27 16.51
N ALA A 61 -1.55 -13.98 15.31
CA ALA A 61 -2.37 -13.80 14.12
C ALA A 61 -3.17 -15.09 13.79
N ALA A 62 -2.53 -16.26 13.84
CA ALA A 62 -3.20 -17.54 13.61
C ALA A 62 -4.27 -17.85 14.67
N ALA A 63 -4.02 -17.55 15.95
CA ALA A 63 -5.01 -17.73 17.00
C ALA A 63 -6.22 -16.81 16.80
N CYS A 64 -5.99 -15.55 16.41
CA CYS A 64 -7.04 -14.58 16.12
C CYS A 64 -7.91 -15.02 14.93
N THR A 65 -7.33 -15.54 13.85
CA THR A 65 -8.11 -16.01 12.70
C THR A 65 -8.94 -17.23 13.04
N LEU A 66 -8.40 -18.18 13.81
CA LEU A 66 -9.15 -19.35 14.29
C LEU A 66 -10.31 -18.93 15.21
N PHE A 67 -10.06 -18.01 16.16
CA PHE A 67 -11.10 -17.53 17.06
C PHE A 67 -12.20 -16.76 16.32
N ALA A 68 -11.84 -15.90 15.36
CA ALA A 68 -12.81 -15.18 14.55
C ALA A 68 -13.64 -16.12 13.66
N ALA A 69 -12.99 -17.09 13.00
CA ALA A 69 -13.68 -18.08 12.16
C ALA A 69 -14.62 -18.96 12.99
N PHE A 70 -14.18 -19.42 14.16
CA PHE A 70 -15.02 -20.20 15.07
C PHE A 70 -16.19 -19.38 15.63
N GLY A 71 -15.93 -18.12 16.03
CA GLY A 71 -16.96 -17.21 16.50
C GLY A 71 -18.02 -16.92 15.44
N VAL A 72 -17.62 -16.67 14.20
CA VAL A 72 -18.55 -16.49 13.07
C VAL A 72 -19.30 -17.78 12.75
N GLY A 73 -18.63 -18.94 12.75
CA GLY A 73 -19.25 -20.23 12.52
C GLY A 73 -20.33 -20.57 13.56
N ALA A 74 -20.00 -20.43 14.84
CA ALA A 74 -20.93 -20.64 15.95
C ALA A 74 -22.09 -19.64 15.91
N TYR A 75 -21.83 -18.38 15.59
CA TYR A 75 -22.86 -17.36 15.44
C TYR A 75 -23.81 -17.69 14.27
N ARG A 76 -23.28 -18.17 13.14
CA ARG A 76 -24.12 -18.60 12.02
C ARG A 76 -24.95 -19.83 12.35
N GLN A 77 -24.38 -20.80 13.07
CA GLN A 77 -25.10 -22.03 13.43
C GLN A 77 -26.21 -21.79 14.46
N LEU A 78 -25.99 -20.88 15.43
CA LEU A 78 -27.03 -20.52 16.39
C LEU A 78 -28.15 -19.69 15.74
N ASN A 79 -27.84 -18.96 14.67
CA ASN A 79 -28.78 -18.12 13.95
C ASN A 79 -29.25 -18.72 12.62
N SER A 80 -29.02 -20.00 12.34
CA SER A 80 -29.57 -20.67 11.15
C SER A 80 -31.08 -20.82 11.33
N PRO A 81 -31.94 -20.10 10.59
CA PRO A 81 -33.34 -20.49 10.47
C PRO A 81 -33.39 -21.82 9.72
N ASP A 82 -34.22 -22.73 10.18
CA ASP A 82 -34.40 -24.07 9.62
C ASP A 82 -34.64 -23.97 8.10
N SER A 83 -33.61 -24.31 7.31
CA SER A 83 -33.59 -24.08 5.86
C SER A 83 -33.68 -25.43 5.17
N GLN A 84 -34.87 -25.69 4.62
CA GLN A 84 -35.20 -26.79 3.72
C GLN A 84 -34.15 -26.91 2.59
N PRO A 85 -33.85 -28.14 2.11
CA PRO A 85 -32.90 -28.35 1.03
C PRO A 85 -33.55 -27.97 -0.31
N ALA A 86 -33.48 -26.69 -0.68
CA ALA A 86 -33.71 -26.26 -2.06
C ALA A 86 -32.36 -26.15 -2.77
N MET A 87 -32.28 -26.69 -4.00
CA MET A 87 -31.08 -26.64 -4.85
C MET A 87 -30.49 -25.23 -4.88
N PRO A 88 -29.16 -25.07 -4.73
CA PRO A 88 -28.52 -23.77 -4.79
C PRO A 88 -28.39 -23.33 -6.25
N LEU A 89 -29.36 -22.55 -6.75
CA LEU A 89 -29.07 -21.56 -7.78
C LEU A 89 -28.85 -20.22 -7.07
N SER A 90 -27.61 -19.95 -6.66
CA SER A 90 -27.22 -18.65 -6.12
C SER A 90 -26.91 -17.69 -7.27
N MET A 91 -27.86 -16.85 -7.66
CA MET A 91 -27.60 -15.67 -8.48
C MET A 91 -27.25 -14.52 -7.53
N ASP A 92 -25.95 -14.32 -7.29
CA ASP A 92 -25.42 -13.16 -6.56
C ASP A 92 -25.56 -11.89 -7.42
N ASN A 93 -25.87 -10.74 -6.84
CA ASN A 93 -26.27 -9.53 -7.57
C ASN A 93 -25.08 -8.72 -8.14
N SER A 94 -23.94 -9.37 -8.32
CA SER A 94 -22.63 -8.79 -8.71
C SER A 94 -22.31 -8.94 -10.21
N TYR A 95 -23.16 -9.61 -11.00
CA TYR A 95 -22.80 -10.19 -12.31
C TYR A 95 -23.13 -9.37 -13.56
N ALA A 96 -23.54 -8.10 -13.45
CA ALA A 96 -23.84 -7.30 -14.65
C ALA A 96 -22.64 -7.11 -15.61
N ASN A 97 -21.40 -7.28 -15.13
CA ASN A 97 -20.19 -7.13 -15.95
C ASN A 97 -19.65 -8.44 -16.54
N ASN A 98 -20.10 -9.62 -16.07
CA ASN A 98 -19.59 -10.93 -16.51
C ASN A 98 -20.70 -11.86 -17.05
N SER A 99 -21.90 -11.32 -17.27
CA SER A 99 -23.08 -12.09 -17.68
C SER A 99 -22.89 -12.77 -19.03
N SER A 100 -22.12 -12.18 -19.95
CA SER A 100 -21.85 -12.78 -21.26
C SER A 100 -21.09 -14.10 -21.16
N PHE A 101 -20.09 -14.19 -20.28
CA PHE A 101 -19.30 -15.42 -20.09
C PHE A 101 -20.09 -16.51 -19.35
N LEU A 102 -20.83 -16.13 -18.30
CA LEU A 102 -21.66 -17.07 -17.55
C LEU A 102 -22.84 -17.60 -18.40
N PHE A 103 -23.43 -16.74 -19.22
CA PHE A 103 -24.52 -17.12 -20.13
C PHE A 103 -24.02 -18.06 -21.23
N ASP A 104 -22.84 -17.79 -21.80
CA ASP A 104 -22.23 -18.65 -22.82
C ASP A 104 -21.96 -20.06 -22.28
N GLU A 105 -21.41 -20.17 -21.07
CA GLU A 105 -21.19 -21.46 -20.41
C GLU A 105 -22.52 -22.16 -20.06
N MET A 106 -23.54 -21.41 -19.63
CA MET A 106 -24.87 -21.96 -19.39
C MET A 106 -25.52 -22.49 -20.68
N VAL A 107 -25.37 -21.79 -21.80
CA VAL A 107 -25.88 -22.21 -23.12
C VAL A 107 -25.20 -23.51 -23.55
N ASP A 108 -23.90 -23.64 -23.32
CA ASP A 108 -23.12 -24.83 -23.67
C ASP A 108 -23.59 -26.08 -22.87
N TYR A 109 -23.98 -25.91 -21.61
CA TYR A 109 -24.49 -27.00 -20.77
C TYR A 109 -25.96 -27.34 -20.99
N THR A 110 -26.77 -26.34 -21.29
CA THR A 110 -28.22 -26.54 -21.44
C THR A 110 -28.59 -27.04 -22.83
N MET A 111 -27.62 -27.05 -23.77
CA MET A 111 -27.79 -27.48 -25.15
C MET A 111 -29.03 -26.80 -25.77
N ILE A 112 -29.27 -25.55 -25.37
CA ILE A 112 -30.42 -24.75 -25.77
C ILE A 112 -30.17 -24.26 -27.18
N ASP A 113 -30.90 -24.83 -28.14
CA ASP A 113 -30.91 -24.33 -29.51
C ASP A 113 -31.87 -23.14 -29.65
N SER A 114 -31.66 -22.33 -30.68
CA SER A 114 -32.47 -21.16 -30.98
C SER A 114 -33.97 -21.46 -31.10
N ASP A 115 -34.33 -22.66 -31.57
CA ASP A 115 -35.73 -23.11 -31.68
C ASP A 115 -36.43 -23.21 -30.31
N ILE A 116 -35.73 -23.62 -29.25
CA ILE A 116 -36.28 -23.72 -27.89
C ILE A 116 -36.58 -22.31 -27.33
N ILE A 117 -35.76 -21.32 -27.66
CA ILE A 117 -35.99 -19.93 -27.28
C ILE A 117 -37.23 -19.36 -27.98
N TYR A 118 -37.41 -19.63 -29.29
CA TYR A 118 -38.60 -19.20 -30.02
C TYR A 118 -39.88 -19.90 -29.56
N ALA A 119 -39.83 -21.20 -29.27
CA ALA A 119 -40.96 -21.93 -28.72
C ALA A 119 -41.41 -21.35 -27.36
N SER A 120 -40.48 -21.02 -26.47
CA SER A 120 -40.80 -20.41 -25.17
C SER A 120 -41.43 -19.02 -25.28
N LEU A 121 -41.06 -18.23 -26.29
CA LEU A 121 -41.61 -16.88 -26.48
C LEU A 121 -42.97 -16.92 -27.18
N SER A 122 -43.13 -17.79 -28.19
CA SER A 122 -44.40 -17.94 -28.91
C SER A 122 -45.49 -18.60 -28.08
N ASP A 123 -45.13 -19.40 -27.06
CA ASP A 123 -46.08 -19.96 -26.10
C ASP A 123 -46.61 -18.91 -25.10
N SER A 124 -45.97 -17.74 -25.02
CA SER A 124 -46.34 -16.65 -24.09
C SER A 124 -47.34 -15.63 -24.66
N ASP A 125 -47.80 -15.81 -25.90
CA ASP A 125 -48.78 -14.95 -26.58
C ASP A 125 -50.21 -15.54 -26.61
N TYR A 126 -50.60 -16.33 -25.59
CA TYR A 126 -51.99 -16.78 -25.35
C TYR A 126 -52.42 -16.68 -23.88
#